data_AF-A0A382UJC6-F1
#
_entry.id   AF-A0A382UJC6-F1
#
_cell.length_a   1.000
_cell.length_b   1.000
_cell.length_c   1.000
_cell.angle_alpha   90.00
_cell.angle_beta   90.00
_cell.angle_gamma   90.00
#
_symmetry.space_group_name_H-M   'P 1'
#
loop_
_entity.id
_entity.type
_entity.pdbx_description
1 polymer ?
#
loop_
_entity_poly.entity_id
_entity_poly.type
_entity_poly.pdbx_seq_one_letter_code
_entity_poly.pdbx_strand_id
1 'polypeptide(L)' 'MRDNIMKIRLLITGGTIDKVYNQSNGELEFDQTHFPEILSRARVEVDLLIEELILIDS' A
#
# COMPACT_ATOMS: atom_id res chain seq x y z
N MET A 1 21.23 -25.35 -1.13
CA MET A 1 19.99 -25.23 -0.34
C MET A 1 19.16 -24.16 -1.02
N ARG A 2 18.06 -24.50 -1.68
CA ARG A 2 17.16 -23.48 -2.24
C ARG A 2 16.28 -23.08 -1.07
N ASP A 3 16.62 -21.99 -0.40
CA ASP A 3 15.65 -21.30 0.44
C ASP A 3 14.51 -20.94 -0.52
N ASN A 4 13.41 -21.66 -0.39
CA ASN A 4 12.18 -21.33 -1.07
C ASN A 4 11.70 -20.08 -0.34
N ILE A 5 12.20 -18.90 -0.71
CA ILE A 5 11.86 -17.66 -0.02
C ILE A 5 10.35 -17.50 -0.19
N MET A 6 9.62 -17.78 0.88
CA MET A 6 8.17 -17.65 0.90
C MET A 6 7.86 -16.18 0.76
N LYS A 7 7.51 -15.75 -0.46
CA LYS A 7 7.11 -14.37 -0.72
C LYS A 7 5.70 -14.15 -0.20
N ILE A 8 5.54 -13.15 0.66
CA ILE A 8 4.24 -12.71 1.11
C ILE A 8 3.66 -11.78 0.04
N ARG A 9 2.50 -12.13 -0.51
CA ARG A 9 1.81 -11.29 -1.49
C ARG A 9 0.95 -10.26 -0.77
N LEU A 10 1.24 -8.99 -1.00
CA LEU A 10 0.52 -7.85 -0.46
C LEU A 10 -0.38 -7.29 -1.55
N LEU A 11 -1.70 -7.45 -1.38
CA LEU A 11 -2.71 -6.94 -2.29
C LEU A 11 -3.27 -5.63 -1.73
N ILE A 12 -3.15 -4.56 -2.49
CA ILE A 12 -3.62 -3.23 -2.09
C ILE A 12 -4.97 -2.98 -2.77
N THR A 13 -5.96 -2.59 -1.96
CA THR A 13 -7.34 -2.31 -2.40
C THR A 13 -7.83 -0.90 -2.08
N GLY A 14 -6.99 -0.06 -1.47
CA GLY A 14 -7.36 1.28 -1.00
C GLY A 14 -7.72 1.33 0.49
N GLY A 15 -8.81 2.03 0.81
CA GLY A 15 -9.26 2.37 2.15
C GLY A 15 -8.65 3.68 2.66
N THR A 16 -8.98 4.05 3.90
CA THR A 16 -8.57 5.34 4.49
C THR A 16 -7.05 5.57 4.48
N ILE A 17 -6.25 4.50 4.49
CA ILE A 17 -4.78 4.60 4.46
C ILE A 17 -4.24 5.21 3.15
N ASP A 18 -5.01 5.13 2.06
CA ASP A 18 -4.64 5.66 0.74
C ASP A 18 -5.32 6.99 0.41
N LYS A 19 -6.10 7.57 1.34
CA LYS A 19 -6.73 8.88 1.15
C LYS A 19 -5.76 10.01 1.45
N VAL A 20 -5.80 11.04 0.61
CA VAL A 20 -5.07 12.30 0.78
C VAL A 20 -6.07 13.42 1.05
N TYR A 21 -5.75 14.30 1.99
CA TYR A 21 -6.55 15.49 2.24
C TYR A 21 -6.27 16.56 1.18
N ASN A 22 -7.27 16.86 0.37
CA ASN A 22 -7.21 17.94 -0.60
C ASN A 22 -7.54 19.27 0.12
N GLN A 23 -6.51 20.08 0.33
CA GLN A 23 -6.63 21.35 1.05
C GLN A 23 -7.47 22.41 0.31
N SER A 24 -7.70 22.23 -1.00
CA SER A 24 -8.42 23.22 -1.82
C SER A 24 -9.94 23.10 -1.67
N ASN A 25 -10.46 21.88 -1.55
CA ASN A 25 -11.89 21.59 -1.37
C ASN A 25 -12.24 21.06 0.03
N GLY A 26 -11.25 20.65 0.81
CA GLY A 26 -11.42 20.13 2.16
C GLY A 26 -11.89 18.67 2.21
N GLU A 27 -11.79 17.93 1.12
CA GLU A 27 -12.25 16.54 1.01
C GLU A 27 -11.09 15.55 1.07
N LEU A 28 -11.42 14.27 1.36
CA LEU A 28 -10.47 13.17 1.31
C LEU A 28 -10.63 12.42 -0.01
N GLU A 29 -9.56 12.35 -0.79
CA GLU A 29 -9.56 11.81 -2.15
C GLU A 29 -8.53 10.68 -2.28
N PHE A 30 -8.76 9.77 -3.22
CA PHE A 30 -7.76 8.79 -3.63
C PHE A 30 -6.92 9.37 -4.77
N ASP A 31 -5.59 9.31 -4.65
CA ASP A 31 -4.67 9.71 -5.71
C ASP A 31 -3.73 8.55 -6.06
N GLN A 32 -2.75 8.29 -5.20
CA GLN A 32 -1.78 7.21 -5.34
C GLN A 32 -1.66 6.46 -4.02
N THR A 33 -1.33 5.18 -4.10
CA THR A 33 -1.14 4.40 -2.88
C THR A 33 0.06 4.91 -2.05
N HIS A 34 -0.10 5.01 -0.74
CA HIS A 34 0.99 5.37 0.19
C HIS A 34 1.91 4.18 0.52
N PHE A 35 1.58 2.98 0.05
CA PHE A 35 2.29 1.76 0.43
C PHE A 35 3.79 1.76 0.12
N PRO A 36 4.30 2.29 -1.01
CA PRO A 36 5.75 2.35 -1.25
C PRO A 36 6.50 3.12 -0.15
N GLU A 37 5.96 4.27 0.28
CA GLU A 37 6.54 5.08 1.35
C GLU A 37 6.40 4.41 2.71
N ILE A 38 5.22 3.84 3.00
CA ILE A 38 4.97 3.08 4.24
C ILE A 38 5.94 1.90 4.36
N LEU A 39 6.13 1.13 3.29
CA LEU A 39 7.01 -0.03 3.27
C LEU A 39 8.48 0.37 3.42
N SER A 40 8.89 1.52 2.86
CA SER A 40 10.26 2.04 3.05
C SER A 40 10.57 2.41 4.51
N ARG A 41 9.54 2.81 5.27
CA ARG A 41 9.64 3.17 6.69
C ARG A 41 9.38 1.98 7.61
N ALA A 42 8.64 0.99 7.13
CA ALA A 42 8.37 -0.24 7.85
C ALA A 42 9.63 -1.11 7.88
N ARG A 43 9.92 -1.69 9.04
CA ARG A 43 10.99 -2.69 9.19
C ARG A 43 10.50 -4.04 8.66
N VAL A 44 10.31 -4.13 7.35
CA VAL A 44 9.87 -5.34 6.67
C VAL A 44 11.05 -6.31 6.58
N GLU A 45 10.93 -7.47 7.23
CA GLU A 45 11.97 -8.51 7.27
C GLU A 45 11.68 -9.68 6.31
N VAL A 46 10.61 -9.57 5.53
CA VAL A 46 10.09 -10.62 4.65
C VAL A 46 10.07 -10.15 3.20
N ASP A 47 10.30 -11.06 2.26
CA ASP A 47 10.16 -10.75 0.85
C ASP A 47 8.68 -10.52 0.49
N LEU A 48 8.39 -9.33 -0.04
CA LEU A 48 7.05 -8.95 -0.47
C LEU A 48 6.90 -9.04 -2.00
N LEU A 49 5.73 -9.49 -2.44
CA LEU A 49 5.22 -9.29 -3.79
C LEU A 49 4.03 -8.35 -3.71
N ILE A 50 4.22 -7.10 -4.15
CA ILE A 50 3.21 -6.05 -4.00
C ILE A 50 2.41 -5.95 -5.30
N GLU A 51 1.09 -5.87 -5.18
CA GLU A 51 0.18 -5.70 -6.31
C GLU A 51 -0.98 -4.79 -5.89
N GLU A 52 -1.14 -3.69 -6.61
CA GLU A 52 -2.30 -2.81 -6.49
C GLU A 52 -3.41 -3.35 -7.39
N LEU A 53 -4.56 -3.68 -6.80
CA LEU A 53 -5.71 -4.20 -7.53
C LEU A 53 -6.70 -3.09 -7.88
N ILE A 54 -7.10 -2.33 -6.85
CA ILE A 54 -8.07 -1.24 -6.91
C ILE A 54 -7.74 -0.22 -5.82
N LEU A 55 -8.30 0.98 -5.92
CA LEU A 55 -8.25 2.00 -4.87
C LEU A 55 -9.69 2.46 -4.58
N ILE A 56 -10.36 1.77 -3.66
CA ILE A 56 -11.73 2.08 -3.26
C ILE A 56 -11.82 2.27 -1.74
N ASP A 57 -12.91 2.86 -1.27
CA ASP A 57 -13.21 2.92 0.15
C ASP A 57 -13.78 1.59 0.68
N SER A 58 -13.62 1.34 1.98
CA SER A 58 -14.12 0.15 2.67
C SER A 58 -15.53 0.33 3.23
#